data_AF-A0A8C6X0Y5-F1
#
_entry.id   AF-A0A8C6X0Y5-F1
#
_cell.length_a   1.000
_cell.length_b   1.000
_cell.length_c   1.000
_cell.angle_alpha   90.00
_cell.angle_beta   90.00
_cell.angle_gamma   90.00
#
_symmetry.space_group_name_H-M   'P 1'
#
loop_
_entity.id
_entity.type
_entity.pdbx_description
1 polymer ?
#
loop_
_entity_poly.entity_id
_entity_poly.type
_entity_poly.pdbx_seq_one_letter_code
_entity_poly.pdbx_strand_id
1 'polypeptide(L)'
;MKRLQTADDQLAQIKEHEHLANIRKLEEKKEREELLELTKLYHLEMQEKEQAQREQKVKRRQAHLAYVADQVTLKAIEKQKQEEEDERIRIHFKAKQAMDKLKKTKEEELHRLMEEQRERITNRLLARMKKKVGDEDERIAREIAEKEEEQAKEEQAKEEKLQADLKSIAEHRVNVIKMKEEEEKKERLEGQKLLIGLMEADRIYQELEKDKIHRNYCANLKLQEAHVAQIAEKIARGENEKQEDAEYVRQKEVIALCREQEFQKYAKKIIDEQSKTTQNLYPLLKRLHEGIPTCSGPANSEDQHCEKQPIQPPYVGETAQEMKLLNEQKYDHTKARLGFTW
;
A
#
# COMPACT_ATOMS: atom_id res chain seq x y z
N MET A 1 212.44 -68.15 50.29
CA MET A 1 211.10 -68.78 50.40
C MET A 1 209.95 -67.77 50.28
N LYS A 2 209.96 -66.57 50.90
CA LYS A 2 208.82 -65.61 50.85
C LYS A 2 208.54 -64.87 49.52
N ARG A 3 209.44 -64.88 48.52
CA ARG A 3 209.22 -64.18 47.22
C ARG A 3 208.48 -65.02 46.17
N LEU A 4 208.50 -66.35 46.28
CA LEU A 4 207.90 -67.25 45.29
C LEU A 4 206.37 -67.30 45.46
N GLN A 5 205.88 -67.40 46.70
CA GLN A 5 204.43 -67.37 47.02
C GLN A 5 203.73 -66.09 46.58
N THR A 6 204.35 -64.92 46.74
CA THR A 6 203.74 -63.63 46.36
C THR A 6 203.56 -63.52 44.84
N ALA A 7 204.47 -64.09 44.05
CA ALA A 7 204.36 -64.09 42.60
C ALA A 7 203.22 -65.00 42.10
N ASP A 8 203.05 -66.17 42.74
CA ASP A 8 201.95 -67.09 42.43
C ASP A 8 200.58 -66.49 42.79
N ASP A 9 200.47 -65.81 43.94
CA ASP A 9 199.23 -65.12 44.34
C ASP A 9 198.91 -63.93 43.41
N GLN A 10 199.91 -63.12 43.01
CA GLN A 10 199.72 -62.03 42.05
C GLN A 10 199.28 -62.53 40.68
N LEU A 11 199.82 -63.68 40.23
CA LEU A 11 199.41 -64.31 38.98
C LEU A 11 197.97 -64.85 39.06
N ALA A 12 197.57 -65.42 40.19
CA ALA A 12 196.18 -65.85 40.42
C ALA A 12 195.21 -64.66 40.39
N GLN A 13 195.59 -63.53 41.00
CA GLN A 13 194.78 -62.31 41.03
C GLN A 13 194.62 -61.68 39.63
N ILE A 14 195.68 -61.69 38.80
CA ILE A 14 195.60 -61.25 37.40
C ILE A 14 194.64 -62.14 36.61
N LYS A 15 194.73 -63.47 36.76
CA LYS A 15 193.82 -64.42 36.09
C LYS A 15 192.38 -64.25 36.53
N GLU A 16 192.14 -63.97 37.82
CA GLU A 16 190.81 -63.72 38.35
C GLU A 16 190.22 -62.40 37.82
N HIS A 17 191.03 -61.33 37.75
CA HIS A 17 190.63 -60.08 37.12
C HIS A 17 190.34 -60.23 35.62
N GLU A 18 191.14 -61.03 34.89
CA GLU A 18 190.87 -61.37 33.49
C GLU A 18 189.57 -62.14 33.32
N HIS A 19 189.32 -63.12 34.20
CA HIS A 19 188.07 -63.89 34.19
C HIS A 19 186.85 -63.00 34.50
N LEU A 20 186.93 -62.15 35.52
CA LEU A 20 185.87 -61.18 35.86
C LEU A 20 185.64 -60.15 34.76
N ALA A 21 186.69 -59.67 34.09
CA ALA A 21 186.57 -58.78 32.95
C ALA A 21 185.89 -59.47 31.75
N ASN A 22 186.15 -60.76 31.55
CA ASN A 22 185.49 -61.56 30.52
C ASN A 22 184.01 -61.81 30.86
N ILE A 23 183.66 -62.06 32.13
CA ILE A 23 182.27 -62.14 32.59
C ILE A 23 181.53 -60.82 32.32
N ARG A 24 182.10 -59.69 32.75
CA ARG A 24 181.47 -58.37 32.52
C ARG A 24 181.25 -58.07 31.04
N LYS A 25 182.21 -58.39 30.17
CA LYS A 25 182.05 -58.23 28.71
C LYS A 25 180.95 -59.12 28.13
N LEU A 26 180.73 -60.31 28.70
CA LEU A 26 179.64 -61.20 28.32
C LEU A 26 178.29 -60.66 28.81
N GLU A 27 178.24 -60.13 30.03
CA GLU A 27 177.06 -59.47 30.60
C GLU A 27 176.68 -58.20 29.83
N GLU A 28 177.62 -57.31 29.54
CA GLU A 28 177.38 -56.11 28.72
C GLU A 28 176.85 -56.44 27.31
N LYS A 29 177.30 -57.55 26.72
CA LYS A 29 176.77 -58.03 25.44
C LYS A 29 175.32 -58.50 25.58
N LYS A 30 175.01 -59.27 26.63
CA LYS A 30 173.64 -59.71 26.92
C LYS A 30 172.73 -58.51 27.20
N GLU A 31 173.15 -57.58 28.05
CA GLU A 31 172.39 -56.35 28.34
C GLU A 31 172.16 -55.52 27.08
N ARG A 32 173.13 -55.42 26.17
CA ARG A 32 172.96 -54.73 24.90
C ARG A 32 171.99 -55.45 23.97
N GLU A 33 172.02 -56.77 23.93
CA GLU A 33 171.06 -57.58 23.16
C GLU A 33 169.65 -57.44 23.73
N GLU A 34 169.48 -57.54 25.05
CA GLU A 34 168.22 -57.30 25.76
C GLU A 34 167.68 -55.89 25.52
N LEU A 35 168.55 -54.87 25.55
CA LEU A 35 168.17 -53.48 25.26
C LEU A 35 167.72 -53.29 23.80
N LEU A 36 168.37 -53.98 22.86
CA LEU A 36 167.99 -53.97 21.44
C LEU A 36 166.66 -54.68 21.21
N GLU A 37 166.42 -55.81 21.86
CA GLU A 37 165.14 -56.53 21.82
C GLU A 37 164.01 -55.69 22.44
N LEU A 38 164.26 -55.08 23.60
CA LEU A 38 163.29 -54.20 24.26
C LEU A 38 162.96 -52.98 23.40
N THR A 39 163.96 -52.39 22.74
CA THR A 39 163.75 -51.27 21.81
C THR A 39 162.90 -51.67 20.61
N LYS A 40 163.13 -52.85 20.04
CA LYS A 40 162.32 -53.40 18.93
C LYS A 40 160.89 -53.64 19.38
N LEU A 41 160.71 -54.24 20.56
CA LEU A 41 159.38 -54.50 21.13
C LEU A 41 158.62 -53.19 21.37
N TYR A 42 159.27 -52.17 21.92
CA TYR A 42 158.66 -50.85 22.13
C TYR A 42 158.19 -50.21 20.81
N HIS A 43 159.02 -50.25 19.75
CA HIS A 43 158.63 -49.71 18.44
C HIS A 43 157.43 -50.47 17.84
N LEU A 44 157.38 -51.79 18.04
CA LEU A 44 156.27 -52.62 17.57
C LEU A 44 154.97 -52.29 18.34
N GLU A 45 155.03 -52.19 19.67
CA GLU A 45 153.88 -51.78 20.50
C GLU A 45 153.38 -50.37 20.13
N MET A 46 154.31 -49.44 19.82
CA MET A 46 153.96 -48.09 19.36
C MET A 46 153.27 -48.11 17.99
N GLN A 47 153.73 -48.96 17.06
CA GLN A 47 153.05 -49.14 15.76
C GLN A 47 151.66 -49.76 15.92
N GLU A 48 151.50 -50.77 16.77
CA GLU A 48 150.21 -51.40 17.05
C GLU A 48 149.22 -50.40 17.67
N LYS A 49 149.66 -49.58 18.62
CA LYS A 49 148.85 -48.49 19.19
C LYS A 49 148.42 -47.48 18.14
N GLU A 50 149.32 -47.08 17.24
CA GLU A 50 149.00 -46.15 16.16
C GLU A 50 147.99 -46.76 15.17
N GLN A 51 148.18 -48.03 14.78
CA GLN A 51 147.23 -48.75 13.92
C GLN A 51 145.86 -48.87 14.58
N ALA A 52 145.78 -49.29 15.84
CA ALA A 52 144.53 -49.39 16.59
C ALA A 52 143.80 -48.04 16.68
N GLN A 53 144.53 -46.93 16.88
CA GLN A 53 143.93 -45.59 16.86
C GLN A 53 143.40 -45.20 15.48
N ARG A 54 144.14 -45.52 14.40
CA ARG A 54 143.68 -45.27 13.02
C ARG A 54 142.41 -46.07 12.71
N GLU A 55 142.38 -47.35 13.05
CA GLU A 55 141.19 -48.19 12.91
C GLU A 55 140.01 -47.67 13.72
N GLN A 56 140.23 -47.24 14.97
CA GLN A 56 139.17 -46.67 15.79
C GLN A 56 138.60 -45.39 15.18
N LYS A 57 139.45 -44.52 14.61
CA LYS A 57 139.00 -43.31 13.89
C LYS A 57 138.16 -43.67 12.66
N VAL A 58 138.56 -44.70 11.90
CA VAL A 58 137.79 -45.17 10.74
C VAL A 58 136.45 -45.76 11.17
N LYS A 59 136.43 -46.63 12.20
CA LYS A 59 135.20 -47.22 12.75
C LYS A 59 134.23 -46.13 13.26
N ARG A 60 134.73 -45.13 14.00
CA ARG A 60 133.91 -43.99 14.46
C ARG A 60 133.32 -43.20 13.28
N ARG A 61 134.12 -42.95 12.24
CA ARG A 61 133.65 -42.26 11.02
C ARG A 61 132.57 -43.07 10.31
N GLN A 62 132.79 -44.37 10.12
CA GLN A 62 131.81 -45.27 9.49
C GLN A 62 130.51 -45.33 10.29
N ALA A 63 130.58 -45.46 11.62
CA ALA A 63 129.40 -45.46 12.49
C ALA A 63 128.62 -44.13 12.39
N HIS A 64 129.33 -42.99 12.34
CA HIS A 64 128.68 -41.70 12.17
C HIS A 64 128.01 -41.54 10.80
N LEU A 65 128.66 -42.00 9.72
CA LEU A 65 128.08 -41.99 8.38
C LEU A 65 126.84 -42.90 8.30
N ALA A 66 126.90 -44.09 8.91
CA ALA A 66 125.75 -44.99 9.01
C ALA A 66 124.59 -44.32 9.76
N TYR A 67 124.87 -43.70 10.92
CA TYR A 67 123.86 -42.96 11.69
C TYR A 67 123.21 -41.83 10.89
N VAL A 68 124.00 -41.05 10.14
CA VAL A 68 123.47 -39.96 9.29
C VAL A 68 122.62 -40.53 8.16
N ALA A 69 123.04 -41.63 7.53
CA ALA A 69 122.27 -42.31 6.49
C ALA A 69 120.93 -42.85 7.02
N ASP A 70 120.94 -43.47 8.20
CA ASP A 70 119.73 -43.93 8.89
C ASP A 70 118.80 -42.76 9.22
N GLN A 71 119.35 -41.63 9.70
CA GLN A 71 118.56 -40.44 10.02
C GLN A 71 117.87 -39.85 8.77
N VAL A 72 118.55 -39.83 7.62
CA VAL A 72 117.96 -39.39 6.34
C VAL A 72 116.84 -40.34 5.92
N THR A 73 117.08 -41.66 6.04
CA THR A 73 116.09 -42.69 5.71
C THR A 73 114.86 -42.60 6.60
N LEU A 74 115.03 -42.44 7.91
CA LEU A 74 113.95 -42.26 8.88
C LEU A 74 113.11 -41.01 8.58
N LYS A 75 113.75 -39.89 8.27
CA LYS A 75 113.04 -38.65 7.88
C LYS A 75 112.25 -38.83 6.58
N ALA A 76 112.79 -39.56 5.60
CA ALA A 76 112.08 -39.86 4.36
C ALA A 76 110.85 -40.74 4.60
N ILE A 77 110.97 -41.77 5.45
CA ILE A 77 109.85 -42.63 5.85
C ILE A 77 108.78 -41.83 6.60
N GLU A 78 109.18 -40.97 7.53
CA GLU A 78 108.24 -40.14 8.30
C GLU A 78 107.48 -39.15 7.40
N LYS A 79 108.18 -38.52 6.46
CA LYS A 79 107.56 -37.65 5.46
C LYS A 79 106.55 -38.40 4.59
N GLN A 80 106.90 -39.60 4.11
CA GLN A 80 105.98 -40.42 3.34
C GLN A 80 104.73 -40.79 4.15
N LYS A 81 104.88 -41.16 5.43
CA LYS A 81 103.73 -41.45 6.31
C LYS A 81 102.81 -40.25 6.46
N GLN A 82 103.36 -39.05 6.63
CA GLN A 82 102.57 -37.81 6.71
C GLN A 82 101.78 -37.56 5.41
N GLU A 83 102.42 -37.74 4.25
CA GLU A 83 101.75 -37.58 2.94
C GLU A 83 100.61 -38.60 2.74
N GLU A 84 100.80 -39.85 3.19
CA GLU A 84 99.76 -40.90 3.17
C GLU A 84 98.60 -40.58 4.12
N GLU A 85 98.88 -40.09 5.32
CA GLU A 85 97.85 -39.66 6.29
C GLU A 85 97.06 -38.47 5.75
N ASP A 86 97.73 -37.48 5.17
CA ASP A 86 97.09 -36.33 4.53
C ASP A 86 96.18 -36.76 3.38
N GLU A 87 96.59 -37.73 2.56
CA GLU A 87 95.73 -38.26 1.50
C GLU A 87 94.51 -38.99 2.06
N ARG A 88 94.67 -39.78 3.13
CA ARG A 88 93.54 -40.42 3.82
C ARG A 88 92.55 -39.38 4.36
N ILE A 89 93.06 -38.30 4.95
CA ILE A 89 92.23 -37.18 5.44
C ILE A 89 91.50 -36.52 4.27
N ARG A 90 92.17 -36.26 3.15
CA ARG A 90 91.55 -35.67 1.95
C ARG A 90 90.43 -36.57 1.39
N ILE A 91 90.67 -37.87 1.28
CA ILE A 91 89.67 -38.84 0.81
C ILE A 91 88.46 -38.85 1.75
N HIS A 92 88.69 -38.93 3.07
CA HIS A 92 87.61 -38.94 4.04
C HIS A 92 86.82 -37.62 4.03
N PHE A 93 87.49 -36.48 3.88
CA PHE A 93 86.84 -35.19 3.79
C PHE A 93 85.95 -35.09 2.54
N LYS A 94 86.45 -35.52 1.37
CA LYS A 94 85.67 -35.56 0.13
C LYS A 94 84.46 -36.49 0.26
N ALA A 95 84.64 -37.67 0.85
CA ALA A 95 83.54 -38.60 1.11
C ALA A 95 82.48 -37.99 2.04
N LYS A 96 82.90 -37.34 3.13
CA LYS A 96 82.00 -36.64 4.05
C LYS A 96 81.22 -35.52 3.34
N GLN A 97 81.91 -34.71 2.54
CA GLN A 97 81.27 -33.66 1.75
C GLN A 97 80.24 -34.21 0.76
N ALA A 98 80.53 -35.33 0.10
CA ALA A 98 79.58 -35.99 -0.80
C ALA A 98 78.34 -36.51 -0.03
N MET A 99 78.54 -37.10 1.15
CA MET A 99 77.45 -37.55 2.01
C MET A 99 76.57 -36.39 2.49
N ASP A 100 77.15 -35.25 2.86
CA ASP A 100 76.39 -34.08 3.29
C ASP A 100 75.58 -33.47 2.15
N LYS A 101 76.11 -33.47 0.92
CA LYS A 101 75.33 -33.09 -0.28
C LYS A 101 74.14 -34.03 -0.49
N LEU A 102 74.36 -35.34 -0.38
CA LEU A 102 73.29 -36.33 -0.54
C LEU A 102 72.18 -36.17 0.52
N LYS A 103 72.56 -35.91 1.78
CA LYS A 103 71.61 -35.60 2.86
C LYS A 103 70.75 -34.39 2.53
N LYS A 104 71.36 -33.28 2.11
CA LYS A 104 70.64 -32.06 1.71
C LYS A 104 69.65 -32.33 0.58
N THR A 105 70.08 -33.04 -0.47
CA THR A 105 69.17 -33.38 -1.58
C THR A 105 68.01 -34.27 -1.13
N LYS A 106 68.24 -35.20 -0.19
CA LYS A 106 67.18 -36.05 0.37
C LYS A 106 66.21 -35.28 1.27
N GLU A 107 66.71 -34.34 2.06
CA GLU A 107 65.88 -33.44 2.87
C GLU A 107 65.02 -32.55 1.98
N GLU A 108 65.59 -31.94 0.93
CA GLU A 108 64.87 -31.13 -0.06
C GLU A 108 63.77 -31.94 -0.78
N GLU A 109 64.06 -33.17 -1.21
CA GLU A 109 63.06 -34.06 -1.80
C GLU A 109 61.91 -34.37 -0.84
N LEU A 110 62.22 -34.64 0.43
CA LEU A 110 61.22 -34.91 1.46
C LEU A 110 60.34 -33.68 1.73
N HIS A 111 60.96 -32.50 1.80
CA HIS A 111 60.25 -31.23 1.95
C HIS A 111 59.31 -30.99 0.78
N ARG A 112 59.77 -31.16 -0.47
CA ARG A 112 58.93 -31.02 -1.66
C ARG A 112 57.73 -31.97 -1.63
N LEU A 113 57.96 -33.24 -1.27
CA LEU A 113 56.89 -34.22 -1.17
C LEU A 113 55.84 -33.82 -0.11
N MET A 114 56.27 -33.31 1.04
CA MET A 114 55.35 -32.81 2.07
C MET A 114 54.54 -31.61 1.59
N GLU A 115 55.16 -30.67 0.87
CA GLU A 115 54.46 -29.53 0.28
C GLU A 115 53.43 -29.96 -0.76
N GLU A 116 53.79 -30.87 -1.68
CA GLU A 116 52.86 -31.44 -2.66
C GLU A 116 51.65 -32.14 -1.99
N GLN A 117 51.86 -32.80 -0.86
CA GLN A 117 50.77 -33.41 -0.08
C GLN A 117 49.88 -32.35 0.56
N ARG A 118 50.47 -31.30 1.14
CA ARG A 118 49.73 -30.16 1.71
C ARG A 118 48.89 -29.47 0.63
N GLU A 119 49.47 -29.18 -0.53
CA GLU A 119 48.76 -28.58 -1.66
C GLU A 119 47.61 -29.46 -2.14
N ARG A 120 47.81 -30.77 -2.26
CA ARG A 120 46.73 -31.72 -2.61
C ARG A 120 45.57 -31.64 -1.62
N ILE A 121 45.85 -31.59 -0.32
CA ILE A 121 44.83 -31.45 0.73
C ILE A 121 44.10 -30.11 0.60
N THR A 122 44.84 -29.01 0.46
CA THR A 122 44.29 -27.66 0.31
C THR A 122 43.39 -27.57 -0.92
N ASN A 123 43.84 -28.07 -2.07
CA ASN A 123 43.07 -28.07 -3.31
C ASN A 123 41.78 -28.88 -3.18
N ARG A 124 41.83 -30.04 -2.51
CA ARG A 124 40.64 -30.86 -2.24
C ARG A 124 39.65 -30.16 -1.31
N LEU A 125 40.16 -29.44 -0.30
CA LEU A 125 39.33 -28.67 0.62
C LEU A 125 38.65 -27.50 -0.11
N LEU A 126 39.41 -26.75 -0.93
CA LEU A 126 38.90 -25.67 -1.76
C LEU A 126 37.81 -26.16 -2.74
N ALA A 127 38.01 -27.30 -3.39
CA ALA A 127 37.01 -27.88 -4.27
C ALA A 127 35.71 -28.23 -3.53
N ARG A 128 35.81 -28.80 -2.32
CA ARG A 128 34.64 -29.06 -1.46
C ARG A 128 33.93 -27.76 -1.06
N MET A 129 34.67 -26.72 -0.70
CA MET A 129 34.07 -25.42 -0.34
C MET A 129 33.37 -24.79 -1.53
N LYS A 130 33.99 -24.76 -2.71
CA LYS A 130 33.38 -24.25 -3.94
C LYS A 130 32.10 -25.00 -4.30
N LYS A 131 32.10 -26.33 -4.17
CA LYS A 131 30.90 -27.13 -4.41
C LYS A 131 29.77 -26.76 -3.44
N LYS A 132 30.07 -26.66 -2.13
CA LYS A 132 29.06 -26.28 -1.13
C LYS A 132 28.46 -24.90 -1.42
N VAL A 133 29.28 -23.92 -1.79
CA VAL A 133 28.81 -22.58 -2.15
C VAL A 133 27.92 -22.63 -3.39
N GLY A 134 28.33 -23.37 -4.44
CA GLY A 134 27.49 -23.56 -5.62
C GLY A 134 26.15 -24.22 -5.33
N ASP A 135 26.13 -25.26 -4.49
CA ASP A 135 24.89 -25.94 -4.06
C ASP A 135 23.96 -24.99 -3.26
N GLU A 136 24.54 -24.05 -2.48
CA GLU A 136 23.78 -23.03 -1.74
C GLU A 136 23.20 -21.95 -2.68
N ASP A 137 23.97 -21.47 -3.65
CA ASP A 137 23.51 -20.51 -4.66
C ASP A 137 22.36 -21.10 -5.50
N GLU A 138 22.45 -22.37 -5.88
CA GLU A 138 21.37 -23.09 -6.58
C GLU A 138 20.10 -23.23 -5.72
N ARG A 139 20.24 -23.36 -4.41
CA ARG A 139 19.09 -23.37 -3.49
C ARG A 139 18.45 -22.00 -3.39
N ILE A 140 19.26 -20.94 -3.27
CA ILE A 140 18.78 -19.55 -3.20
C ILE A 140 18.05 -19.18 -4.50
N ALA A 141 18.60 -19.52 -5.66
CA ALA A 141 17.97 -19.25 -6.94
C ALA A 141 16.59 -19.91 -7.07
N ARG A 142 16.43 -21.15 -6.56
CA ARG A 142 15.12 -21.83 -6.53
C ARG A 142 14.13 -21.14 -5.61
N GLU A 143 14.55 -20.72 -4.42
CA GLU A 143 13.66 -20.02 -3.48
C GLU A 143 13.22 -18.65 -4.02
N ILE A 144 14.12 -17.94 -4.72
CA ILE A 144 13.79 -16.67 -5.39
C ILE A 144 12.75 -16.93 -6.48
N ALA A 145 12.96 -17.93 -7.35
CA ALA A 145 12.02 -18.25 -8.42
C ALA A 145 10.64 -18.66 -7.89
N GLU A 146 10.57 -19.43 -6.81
CA GLU A 146 9.30 -19.80 -6.16
C GLU A 146 8.57 -18.57 -5.60
N LYS A 147 9.29 -17.65 -4.95
CA LYS A 147 8.70 -16.40 -4.46
C LYS A 147 8.23 -15.48 -5.59
N GLU A 148 8.99 -15.37 -6.67
CA GLU A 148 8.58 -14.60 -7.85
C GLU A 148 7.32 -15.18 -8.49
N GLU A 149 7.21 -16.51 -8.57
CA GLU A 149 6.00 -17.18 -9.06
C GLU A 149 4.79 -16.96 -8.14
N GLU A 150 4.99 -17.02 -6.82
CA GLU A 150 3.95 -16.74 -5.84
C GLU A 150 3.47 -15.28 -5.92
N GLN A 151 4.40 -14.33 -6.01
CA GLN A 151 4.07 -12.91 -6.19
C GLN A 151 3.33 -12.66 -7.50
N ALA A 152 3.77 -13.26 -8.60
CA ALA A 152 3.10 -13.13 -9.89
C ALA A 152 1.65 -13.66 -9.84
N LYS A 153 1.41 -14.79 -9.16
CA LYS A 153 0.05 -15.32 -8.94
C LYS A 153 -0.79 -14.38 -8.07
N GLU A 154 -0.22 -13.80 -7.02
CA GLU A 154 -0.92 -12.86 -6.15
C GLU A 154 -1.29 -11.57 -6.90
N GLU A 155 -0.38 -11.04 -7.72
CA GLU A 155 -0.63 -9.87 -8.57
C GLU A 155 -1.73 -10.14 -9.60
N GLN A 156 -1.68 -11.30 -10.28
CA GLN A 156 -2.75 -11.70 -11.20
C GLN A 156 -4.10 -11.80 -10.50
N ALA A 157 -4.16 -12.42 -9.31
CA ALA A 157 -5.42 -12.52 -8.55
C ALA A 157 -5.96 -11.14 -8.12
N LYS A 158 -5.07 -10.21 -7.74
CA LYS A 158 -5.44 -8.82 -7.43
C LYS A 158 -5.97 -8.09 -8.66
N GLU A 159 -5.34 -8.28 -9.81
CA GLU A 159 -5.75 -7.66 -11.08
C GLU A 159 -7.10 -8.21 -11.56
N GLU A 160 -7.31 -9.53 -11.49
CA GLU A 160 -8.59 -10.16 -11.81
C GLU A 160 -9.72 -9.64 -10.91
N LYS A 161 -9.46 -9.53 -9.60
CA LYS A 161 -10.44 -8.98 -8.64
C LYS A 161 -10.78 -7.53 -8.97
N LEU A 162 -9.77 -6.70 -9.21
CA LEU A 162 -9.97 -5.30 -9.61
C LEU A 162 -10.78 -5.20 -10.90
N GLN A 163 -10.49 -6.06 -11.88
CA GLN A 163 -11.21 -6.08 -13.14
C GLN A 163 -12.67 -6.49 -12.95
N ALA A 164 -12.95 -7.47 -12.10
CA ALA A 164 -14.32 -7.88 -11.75
C ALA A 164 -15.09 -6.75 -11.05
N ASP A 165 -14.46 -6.07 -10.09
CA ASP A 165 -15.06 -4.93 -9.38
C ASP A 165 -15.38 -3.77 -10.35
N LEU A 166 -14.47 -3.46 -11.27
CA LEU A 166 -14.69 -2.44 -12.30
C LEU A 166 -15.86 -2.79 -13.23
N LYS A 167 -15.98 -4.07 -13.64
CA LYS A 167 -17.11 -4.56 -14.45
C LYS A 167 -18.42 -4.43 -13.68
N SER A 168 -18.45 -4.84 -12.41
CA SER A 168 -19.62 -4.71 -11.53
C SER A 168 -20.07 -3.25 -11.36
N ILE A 169 -19.13 -2.33 -11.15
CA ILE A 169 -19.43 -0.89 -11.06
C ILE A 169 -20.01 -0.37 -12.39
N ALA A 170 -19.45 -0.79 -13.52
CA ALA A 170 -19.93 -0.39 -14.84
C ALA A 170 -21.36 -0.90 -15.10
N GLU A 171 -21.63 -2.18 -14.81
CA GLU A 171 -22.95 -2.80 -14.93
C GLU A 171 -23.98 -2.10 -14.03
N HIS A 172 -23.63 -1.84 -12.77
CA HIS A 172 -24.49 -1.09 -11.86
C HIS A 172 -24.83 0.31 -12.40
N ARG A 173 -23.84 1.05 -12.92
CA ARG A 173 -24.07 2.39 -13.50
C ARG A 173 -25.02 2.34 -14.69
N VAL A 174 -24.85 1.36 -15.59
CA VAL A 174 -25.74 1.16 -16.74
C VAL A 174 -27.17 0.85 -16.28
N ASN A 175 -27.30 -0.02 -15.27
CA ASN A 175 -28.62 -0.38 -14.73
C ASN A 175 -29.32 0.81 -14.07
N VAL A 176 -28.60 1.63 -13.29
CA VAL A 176 -29.18 2.84 -12.68
C VAL A 176 -29.65 3.83 -13.75
N ILE A 177 -28.90 4.01 -14.82
CA ILE A 177 -29.31 4.87 -15.95
C ILE A 177 -30.59 4.33 -16.58
N LYS A 178 -30.66 3.04 -16.90
CA LYS A 178 -31.86 2.40 -17.45
C LYS A 178 -33.07 2.53 -16.53
N MET A 179 -32.90 2.28 -15.23
CA MET A 179 -33.98 2.42 -14.25
C MET A 179 -34.52 3.86 -14.21
N LYS A 180 -33.64 4.87 -14.20
CA LYS A 180 -34.05 6.28 -14.26
C LYS A 180 -34.78 6.61 -15.54
N GLU A 181 -34.31 6.13 -16.69
CA GLU A 181 -34.99 6.33 -17.97
C GLU A 181 -36.39 5.69 -18.00
N GLU A 182 -36.56 4.52 -17.40
CA GLU A 182 -37.85 3.84 -17.28
C GLU A 182 -38.80 4.57 -16.32
N GLU A 183 -38.28 5.07 -15.20
CA GLU A 183 -39.05 5.86 -14.23
C GLU A 183 -39.53 7.18 -14.86
N GLU A 184 -38.66 7.91 -15.55
CA GLU A 184 -39.03 9.14 -16.26
C GLU A 184 -40.08 8.87 -17.36
N LYS A 185 -40.00 7.72 -18.05
CA LYS A 185 -41.04 7.29 -18.99
C LYS A 185 -42.38 7.04 -18.31
N LYS A 186 -42.39 6.40 -17.14
CA LYS A 186 -43.62 6.17 -16.36
C LYS A 186 -44.22 7.48 -15.86
N GLU A 187 -43.42 8.36 -15.28
CA GLU A 187 -43.86 9.68 -14.81
C GLU A 187 -44.46 10.50 -15.96
N ARG A 188 -43.83 10.47 -17.14
CA ARG A 188 -44.37 11.16 -18.33
C ARG A 188 -45.73 10.61 -18.75
N LEU A 189 -45.91 9.29 -18.73
CA LEU A 189 -47.19 8.65 -19.04
C LEU A 189 -48.25 8.96 -17.99
N GLU A 190 -47.89 8.97 -16.71
CA GLU A 190 -48.80 9.33 -15.61
C GLU A 190 -49.20 10.81 -15.68
N GLY A 191 -48.26 11.70 -15.96
CA GLY A 191 -48.53 13.12 -16.21
C GLY A 191 -49.48 13.34 -17.39
N GLN A 192 -49.31 12.58 -18.49
CA GLN A 192 -50.25 12.62 -19.62
C GLN A 192 -51.66 12.13 -19.23
N LYS A 193 -51.77 11.03 -18.47
CA LYS A 193 -53.06 10.54 -17.97
C LYS A 193 -53.75 11.56 -17.07
N LEU A 194 -52.99 12.19 -16.18
CA LEU A 194 -53.50 13.23 -15.29
C LEU A 194 -54.02 14.44 -16.08
N LEU A 195 -53.28 14.87 -17.10
CA LEU A 195 -53.70 15.97 -17.98
C LEU A 195 -55.00 15.64 -18.72
N ILE A 196 -55.12 14.44 -19.28
CA ILE A 196 -56.35 13.99 -19.95
C ILE A 196 -57.52 14.01 -18.97
N GLY A 197 -57.34 13.46 -17.76
CA GLY A 197 -58.38 13.47 -16.74
C GLY A 197 -58.82 14.88 -16.32
N LEU A 198 -57.89 15.84 -16.24
CA LEU A 198 -58.22 17.24 -15.96
C LEU A 198 -59.01 17.88 -17.10
N MET A 199 -58.63 17.63 -18.35
CA MET A 199 -59.36 18.13 -19.52
C MET A 199 -60.79 17.58 -19.60
N GLU A 200 -60.98 16.30 -19.30
CA GLU A 200 -62.30 15.67 -19.25
C GLU A 200 -63.16 16.24 -18.12
N ALA A 201 -62.58 16.45 -16.93
CA ALA A 201 -63.26 17.08 -15.80
C ALA A 201 -63.69 18.52 -16.13
N ASP A 202 -62.82 19.31 -16.76
CA ASP A 202 -63.15 20.68 -17.18
C ASP A 202 -64.26 20.69 -18.24
N ARG A 203 -64.20 19.77 -19.21
CA ARG A 203 -65.27 19.60 -20.19
C ARG A 203 -66.62 19.29 -19.54
N ILE A 204 -66.67 18.35 -18.60
CA ILE A 204 -67.89 18.00 -17.87
C ILE A 204 -68.41 19.21 -17.09
N TYR A 205 -67.53 19.95 -16.42
CA TYR A 205 -67.89 21.16 -15.69
C TYR A 205 -68.52 22.22 -16.61
N GLN A 206 -67.92 22.46 -17.78
CA GLN A 206 -68.47 23.40 -18.77
C GLN A 206 -69.85 22.96 -19.29
N GLU A 207 -70.04 21.66 -19.53
CA GLU A 207 -71.35 21.09 -19.93
C GLU A 207 -72.38 21.29 -18.81
N LEU A 208 -72.03 21.02 -17.56
CA LEU A 208 -72.89 21.23 -16.39
C LEU A 208 -73.32 22.70 -16.24
N GLU A 209 -72.39 23.64 -16.42
CA GLU A 209 -72.69 25.06 -16.27
C GLU A 209 -73.60 25.56 -17.40
N LYS A 210 -73.41 25.07 -18.63
CA LYS A 210 -74.34 25.32 -19.76
C LYS A 210 -75.74 24.78 -19.45
N ASP A 211 -75.82 23.54 -18.95
CA ASP A 211 -77.07 22.90 -18.56
C ASP A 211 -77.82 23.69 -17.47
N LYS A 212 -77.08 24.17 -16.47
CA LYS A 212 -77.63 25.01 -15.38
C LYS A 212 -78.16 26.34 -15.91
N ILE A 213 -77.41 27.02 -16.77
CA ILE A 213 -77.86 28.26 -17.43
C ILE A 213 -79.13 27.99 -18.24
N HIS A 214 -79.17 26.90 -19.01
CA HIS A 214 -80.33 26.54 -19.82
C HIS A 214 -81.57 26.21 -18.97
N ARG A 215 -81.40 25.45 -17.88
CA ARG A 215 -82.49 25.15 -16.92
C ARG A 215 -83.04 26.41 -16.29
N ASN A 216 -82.18 27.33 -15.86
CA ASN A 216 -82.59 28.63 -15.30
C ASN A 216 -83.36 29.47 -16.34
N TYR A 217 -82.88 29.51 -17.58
CA TYR A 217 -83.59 30.19 -18.67
C TYR A 217 -84.98 29.60 -18.89
N CYS A 218 -85.11 28.28 -18.99
CA CYS A 218 -86.40 27.61 -19.17
C CYS A 218 -87.35 27.83 -17.97
N ALA A 219 -86.82 27.82 -16.74
CA ALA A 219 -87.62 28.10 -15.54
C ALA A 219 -88.13 29.55 -15.53
N ASN A 220 -87.28 30.51 -15.89
CA ASN A 220 -87.67 31.92 -16.02
C ASN A 220 -88.74 32.13 -17.10
N LEU A 221 -88.60 31.44 -18.25
CA LEU A 221 -89.60 31.50 -19.32
C LEU A 221 -90.96 30.97 -18.85
N LYS A 222 -90.99 29.81 -18.18
CA LYS A 222 -92.22 29.25 -17.59
C LYS A 222 -92.86 30.18 -16.56
N LEU A 223 -92.04 30.86 -15.73
CA LEU A 223 -92.54 31.84 -14.77
C LEU A 223 -93.18 33.04 -15.48
N GLN A 224 -92.54 33.54 -16.55
CA GLN A 224 -93.08 34.63 -17.36
C GLN A 224 -94.41 34.23 -18.02
N GLU A 225 -94.49 33.03 -18.60
CA GLU A 225 -95.73 32.48 -19.17
C GLU A 225 -96.85 32.40 -18.11
N ALA A 226 -96.53 31.92 -16.90
CA ALA A 226 -97.48 31.88 -15.79
C ALA A 226 -97.97 33.28 -15.38
N HIS A 227 -97.09 34.29 -15.34
CA HIS A 227 -97.48 35.67 -15.07
C HIS A 227 -98.40 36.23 -16.16
N VAL A 228 -98.11 35.98 -17.44
CA VAL A 228 -98.97 36.40 -18.55
C VAL A 228 -100.35 35.75 -18.44
N ALA A 229 -100.41 34.46 -18.13
CA ALA A 229 -101.67 33.75 -17.90
C ALA A 229 -102.47 34.34 -16.73
N GLN A 230 -101.82 34.67 -15.61
CA GLN A 230 -102.47 35.33 -14.47
C GLN A 230 -102.99 36.74 -14.81
N ILE A 231 -102.25 37.51 -15.62
CA ILE A 231 -102.71 38.82 -16.09
C ILE A 231 -103.95 38.65 -16.96
N ALA A 232 -103.92 37.72 -17.93
CA ALA A 232 -105.07 37.42 -18.78
C ALA A 232 -106.29 36.97 -17.96
N GLU A 233 -106.10 36.09 -16.97
CA GLU A 233 -107.16 35.64 -16.05
C GLU A 233 -107.74 36.81 -15.23
N LYS A 234 -106.90 37.73 -14.73
CA LYS A 234 -107.37 38.94 -14.02
C LYS A 234 -108.18 39.87 -14.93
N ILE A 235 -107.75 40.08 -16.17
CA ILE A 235 -108.48 40.89 -17.14
C ILE A 235 -109.85 40.24 -17.42
N ALA A 236 -109.87 38.94 -17.72
CA ALA A 236 -111.12 38.20 -17.98
C ALA A 236 -112.08 38.22 -16.78
N ARG A 237 -111.57 38.06 -15.54
CA ARG A 237 -112.37 38.23 -14.32
C ARG A 237 -112.94 39.64 -14.21
N GLY A 238 -112.13 40.67 -14.44
CA GLY A 238 -112.60 42.06 -14.39
C GLY A 238 -113.63 42.40 -15.49
N GLU A 239 -113.55 41.77 -16.66
CA GLU A 239 -114.57 41.91 -17.71
C GLU A 239 -115.87 41.20 -17.34
N ASN A 240 -115.80 39.99 -16.78
CA ASN A 240 -116.97 39.27 -16.26
C ASN A 240 -117.65 40.03 -15.12
N GLU A 241 -116.90 40.53 -14.14
CA GLU A 241 -117.43 41.33 -13.03
C GLU A 241 -118.18 42.57 -13.54
N LYS A 242 -117.61 43.29 -14.53
CA LYS A 242 -118.30 44.43 -15.17
C LYS A 242 -119.59 44.01 -15.89
N GLN A 243 -119.59 42.84 -16.51
CA GLN A 243 -120.76 42.32 -17.21
C GLN A 243 -121.86 41.88 -16.23
N GLU A 244 -121.49 41.23 -15.14
CA GLU A 244 -122.38 40.88 -14.03
C GLU A 244 -122.98 42.14 -13.39
N ASP A 245 -122.17 43.18 -13.15
CA ASP A 245 -122.65 44.48 -12.65
C ASP A 245 -123.64 45.13 -13.62
N ALA A 246 -123.35 45.13 -14.93
CA ALA A 246 -124.25 45.64 -15.95
C ALA A 246 -125.57 44.82 -16.03
N GLU A 247 -125.51 43.50 -15.86
CA GLU A 247 -126.68 42.63 -15.75
C GLU A 247 -127.51 42.94 -14.51
N TYR A 248 -126.88 43.16 -13.37
CA TYR A 248 -127.55 43.55 -12.13
C TYR A 248 -128.27 44.90 -12.26
N VAL A 249 -127.63 45.91 -12.88
CA VAL A 249 -128.26 47.20 -13.19
C VAL A 249 -129.48 47.01 -14.08
N ARG A 250 -129.36 46.24 -15.17
CA ARG A 250 -130.50 45.90 -16.06
C ARG A 250 -131.64 45.22 -15.30
N GLN A 251 -131.34 44.25 -14.45
CA GLN A 251 -132.36 43.57 -13.64
C GLN A 251 -133.06 44.53 -12.68
N LYS A 252 -132.31 45.43 -12.03
CA LYS A 252 -132.86 46.46 -11.13
C LYS A 252 -133.79 47.42 -11.87
N GLU A 253 -133.43 47.85 -13.07
CA GLU A 253 -134.29 48.68 -13.93
C GLU A 253 -135.58 47.97 -14.32
N VAL A 254 -135.51 46.69 -14.69
CA VAL A 254 -136.70 45.87 -14.99
C VAL A 254 -137.62 45.75 -13.77
N ILE A 255 -137.07 45.49 -12.58
CA ILE A 255 -137.84 45.44 -11.33
C ILE A 255 -138.47 46.80 -11.04
N ALA A 256 -137.76 47.91 -11.23
CA ALA A 256 -138.27 49.26 -11.04
C ALA A 256 -139.45 49.55 -11.99
N LEU A 257 -139.35 49.17 -13.26
CA LEU A 257 -140.43 49.30 -14.24
C LEU A 257 -141.66 48.45 -13.86
N CYS A 258 -141.47 47.20 -13.43
CA CYS A 258 -142.58 46.36 -12.96
C CYS A 258 -143.27 46.96 -11.72
N ARG A 259 -142.51 47.44 -10.73
CA ARG A 259 -143.05 48.11 -9.54
C ARG A 259 -143.83 49.37 -9.89
N GLU A 260 -143.32 50.18 -10.82
CA GLU A 260 -144.03 51.37 -11.31
C GLU A 260 -145.36 50.98 -11.99
N GLN A 261 -145.36 49.95 -12.84
CA GLN A 261 -146.60 49.45 -13.45
C GLN A 261 -147.61 48.94 -12.42
N GLU A 262 -147.17 48.23 -11.39
CA GLU A 262 -148.02 47.78 -10.28
C GLU A 262 -148.59 48.97 -9.49
N PHE A 263 -147.74 49.96 -9.18
CA PHE A 263 -148.17 51.20 -8.51
C PHE A 263 -149.23 51.93 -9.33
N GLN A 264 -149.05 52.06 -10.65
CA GLN A 264 -150.05 52.69 -11.51
C GLN A 264 -151.36 51.90 -11.60
N LYS A 265 -151.30 50.56 -11.65
CA LYS A 265 -152.52 49.71 -11.60
C LYS A 265 -153.26 49.89 -10.28
N TYR A 266 -152.55 49.97 -9.16
CA TYR A 266 -153.13 50.21 -7.84
C TYR A 266 -153.75 51.62 -7.74
N ALA A 267 -153.05 52.64 -8.22
CA ALA A 267 -153.55 54.02 -8.27
C ALA A 267 -154.85 54.13 -9.10
N LYS A 268 -154.91 53.46 -10.26
CA LYS A 268 -156.13 53.39 -11.08
C LYS A 268 -157.30 52.75 -10.33
N LYS A 269 -157.09 51.64 -9.62
CA LYS A 269 -158.15 51.02 -8.80
C LYS A 269 -158.70 51.95 -7.74
N ILE A 270 -157.84 52.69 -7.03
CA ILE A 270 -158.29 53.67 -6.03
C ILE A 270 -159.09 54.80 -6.70
N ILE A 271 -158.68 55.28 -7.87
CA ILE A 271 -159.43 56.29 -8.63
C ILE A 271 -160.81 55.75 -9.02
N ASP A 272 -160.89 54.51 -9.52
CA ASP A 272 -162.15 53.86 -9.90
C ASP A 272 -163.07 53.62 -8.70
N GLU A 273 -162.54 53.25 -7.53
CA GLU A 273 -163.32 53.08 -6.29
C GLU A 273 -163.83 54.43 -5.76
N GLN A 274 -162.99 55.46 -5.72
CA GLN A 274 -163.38 56.80 -5.28
C GLN A 274 -164.36 57.47 -6.23
N SER A 275 -164.37 57.08 -7.51
CA SER A 275 -165.34 57.58 -8.50
C SER A 275 -166.79 57.20 -8.19
N LYS A 276 -167.01 56.15 -7.38
CA LYS A 276 -168.35 55.65 -7.02
C LYS A 276 -168.94 56.33 -5.78
N THR A 277 -168.12 57.03 -4.98
CA THR A 277 -168.51 57.49 -3.63
C THR A 277 -168.49 59.01 -3.48
N THR A 278 -167.71 59.76 -4.27
CA THR A 278 -167.43 61.19 -3.99
C THR A 278 -167.42 62.08 -5.25
N GLN A 279 -168.03 63.27 -5.19
CA GLN A 279 -168.21 64.20 -6.32
C GLN A 279 -166.99 65.07 -6.70
N ASN A 280 -165.79 64.89 -6.11
CA ASN A 280 -164.59 65.68 -6.47
C ASN A 280 -163.34 64.80 -6.68
N LEU A 281 -163.10 64.39 -7.94
CA LEU A 281 -162.01 63.50 -8.37
C LEU A 281 -160.73 64.23 -8.84
N TYR A 282 -160.73 65.57 -8.86
CA TYR A 282 -159.67 66.37 -9.49
C TYR A 282 -158.26 66.20 -8.88
N PRO A 283 -158.07 66.06 -7.55
CA PRO A 283 -156.73 65.91 -6.96
C PRO A 283 -156.00 64.61 -7.36
N LEU A 284 -156.74 63.51 -7.54
CA LEU A 284 -156.17 62.20 -7.87
C LEU A 284 -155.81 62.09 -9.35
N LEU A 285 -156.63 62.66 -10.24
CA LEU A 285 -156.34 62.73 -11.68
C LEU A 285 -155.14 63.62 -11.99
N LYS A 286 -155.00 64.75 -11.26
CA LYS A 286 -153.84 65.63 -11.39
C LYS A 286 -152.53 64.89 -11.10
N ARG A 287 -152.49 64.05 -10.07
CA ARG A 287 -151.29 63.30 -9.65
C ARG A 287 -150.98 62.06 -10.51
N LEU A 288 -151.93 61.59 -11.32
CA LEU A 288 -151.71 60.48 -12.26
C LEU A 288 -151.12 60.99 -13.60
N HIS A 289 -151.52 62.19 -14.03
CA HIS A 289 -150.97 62.84 -15.23
C HIS A 289 -149.70 63.64 -14.94
N GLU A 290 -149.56 64.20 -13.74
CA GLU A 290 -148.26 64.67 -13.23
C GLU A 290 -147.49 63.44 -12.76
N GLY A 291 -146.88 62.73 -13.71
CA GLY A 291 -145.97 61.63 -13.40
C GLY A 291 -144.97 62.05 -12.32
N ILE A 292 -144.51 61.06 -11.55
CA ILE A 292 -143.50 61.24 -10.50
C ILE A 292 -142.36 62.10 -11.08
N PRO A 293 -142.04 63.28 -10.50
CA PRO A 293 -140.86 64.01 -10.87
C PRO A 293 -139.69 63.06 -10.67
N THR A 294 -138.96 62.75 -11.74
CA THR A 294 -137.73 61.98 -11.68
C THR A 294 -136.83 62.70 -10.70
N CYS A 295 -136.83 62.25 -9.44
CA CYS A 295 -135.87 62.71 -8.45
C CYS A 295 -134.55 62.10 -8.89
N SER A 296 -133.88 62.81 -9.80
CA SER A 296 -132.49 62.60 -10.13
C SER A 296 -131.72 62.81 -8.84
N GLY A 297 -131.45 61.72 -8.13
CA GLY A 297 -130.51 61.73 -7.02
C GLY A 297 -129.14 62.19 -7.52
N PRO A 298 -128.33 62.82 -6.67
CA PRO A 298 -127.09 63.47 -7.11
C PRO A 298 -126.15 62.44 -7.72
N ALA A 299 -125.65 62.75 -8.91
CA ALA A 299 -124.39 62.22 -9.39
C ALA A 299 -123.32 62.72 -8.42
N ASN A 300 -122.92 61.87 -7.48
CA ASN A 300 -121.76 62.17 -6.64
C ASN A 300 -120.53 62.07 -7.52
N SER A 301 -120.03 63.27 -7.80
CA SER A 301 -118.71 63.62 -8.28
C SER A 301 -117.61 62.76 -7.67
N GLU A 302 -116.68 62.43 -8.55
CA GLU A 302 -115.25 62.31 -8.31
C GLU A 302 -114.79 63.01 -7.03
N ASP A 303 -113.89 62.36 -6.28
CA ASP A 303 -112.71 63.07 -5.81
C ASP A 303 -111.51 62.13 -5.63
N GLN A 304 -110.43 62.62 -6.22
CA GLN A 304 -109.03 62.20 -6.15
C GLN A 304 -108.56 61.91 -4.71
N HIS A 305 -107.59 60.99 -4.57
CA HIS A 305 -106.35 61.36 -3.88
C HIS A 305 -105.16 60.42 -4.12
N CYS A 306 -104.06 61.10 -4.46
CA CYS A 306 -102.66 60.91 -4.06
C CYS A 306 -101.90 59.62 -4.42
N GLU A 307 -100.95 59.84 -5.33
CA GLU A 307 -99.69 59.13 -5.52
C GLU A 307 -99.07 58.62 -4.22
N LYS A 308 -98.75 57.33 -4.19
CA LYS A 308 -97.88 56.73 -3.17
C LYS A 308 -96.45 56.77 -3.70
N GLN A 309 -95.60 57.54 -3.05
CA GLN A 309 -94.15 57.42 -3.19
C GLN A 309 -93.67 56.05 -2.66
N PRO A 310 -92.69 55.41 -3.29
CA PRO A 310 -92.13 54.15 -2.83
C PRO A 310 -91.19 54.39 -1.64
N ILE A 311 -91.50 53.74 -0.52
CA ILE A 311 -90.64 53.62 0.65
C ILE A 311 -89.50 52.65 0.29
N GLN A 312 -88.26 53.16 0.24
CA GLN A 312 -87.05 52.34 0.18
C GLN A 312 -86.80 51.68 1.55
N PRO A 313 -86.39 50.39 1.61
CA PRO A 313 -85.86 49.80 2.83
C PRO A 313 -84.37 50.17 3.04
N PRO A 314 -83.93 50.47 4.28
CA PRO A 314 -82.54 50.73 4.58
C PRO A 314 -81.83 49.44 4.99
N TYR A 315 -81.13 48.77 4.07
CA TYR A 315 -80.07 47.82 4.44
C TYR A 315 -79.15 47.52 3.25
N VAL A 316 -78.06 48.28 3.13
CA VAL A 316 -76.87 47.87 2.35
C VAL A 316 -75.70 47.95 3.33
N GLY A 317 -75.39 46.83 3.96
CA GLY A 317 -74.19 46.69 4.78
C GLY A 317 -72.98 46.37 3.92
N GLU A 318 -72.13 47.37 3.67
CA GLU A 318 -70.75 47.16 3.25
C GLU A 318 -69.91 46.74 4.47
N THR A 319 -70.03 45.48 4.92
CA THR A 319 -69.13 44.97 5.96
C THR A 319 -68.95 43.46 5.86
N ALA A 320 -68.51 42.98 4.69
CA ALA A 320 -67.94 41.63 4.54
C ALA A 320 -66.45 41.65 4.15
N GLN A 321 -65.88 42.83 3.84
CA GLN A 321 -64.46 42.98 3.52
C GLN A 321 -63.58 43.31 4.74
N GLU A 322 -64.13 43.87 5.82
CA GLU A 322 -63.35 44.19 7.03
C GLU A 322 -63.05 42.96 7.92
N MET A 323 -63.81 41.86 7.80
CA MET A 323 -63.50 40.62 8.54
C MET A 323 -62.36 39.80 7.93
N LYS A 324 -61.85 40.15 6.73
CA LYS A 324 -60.70 39.47 6.10
C LYS A 324 -59.35 40.05 6.51
N LEU A 325 -59.30 41.26 7.07
CA LEU A 325 -58.05 41.92 7.49
C LEU A 325 -57.60 41.57 8.92
N LEU A 326 -58.43 40.88 9.71
CA LEU A 326 -58.05 40.43 11.06
C LEU A 326 -57.39 39.04 11.09
N ASN A 327 -57.36 38.32 9.97
CA ASN A 327 -56.78 36.96 9.91
C ASN A 327 -55.46 36.89 9.11
N GLU A 328 -54.91 38.03 8.72
CA GLU A 328 -53.55 38.16 8.18
C GLU A 328 -52.53 38.45 9.30
N GLN A 329 -52.58 37.66 10.38
CA GLN A 329 -51.39 37.49 11.20
C GLN A 329 -50.49 36.46 10.53
N LYS A 330 -49.45 36.97 9.86
CA LYS A 330 -48.33 36.18 9.36
C LYS A 330 -47.77 35.34 10.50
N TYR A 331 -47.93 34.02 10.38
CA TYR A 331 -47.35 33.01 11.25
C TYR A 331 -45.85 32.87 10.91
N ASP A 332 -45.13 33.94 11.20
CA ASP A 332 -43.69 34.02 11.08
C ASP A 332 -43.07 33.32 12.31
N HIS A 333 -42.26 32.27 12.07
CA HIS A 333 -41.12 31.87 12.91
C HIS A 333 -41.28 30.76 13.98
N THR A 334 -41.99 29.65 13.73
CA THR A 334 -41.98 28.48 14.65
C THR A 334 -41.80 27.10 13.99
N LYS A 335 -40.96 26.97 12.94
CA LYS A 335 -40.60 25.65 12.39
C LYS A 335 -39.10 25.29 12.40
N ALA A 336 -38.23 26.12 12.98
CA ALA A 336 -36.79 25.81 13.07
C ALA A 336 -36.37 25.14 14.40
N ARG A 337 -37.28 24.40 15.06
CA ARG A 337 -36.98 23.74 16.35
C ARG A 337 -37.71 22.40 16.50
N LEU A 338 -37.56 21.53 15.52
CA LEU A 338 -37.74 20.08 15.68
C LEU A 338 -36.80 19.43 14.66
N GLY A 339 -35.71 18.86 15.17
CA GLY A 339 -34.68 18.22 14.37
C GLY A 339 -35.21 16.98 13.67
N PHE A 340 -35.64 17.16 12.42
CA PHE A 340 -35.84 16.08 11.48
C PHE A 340 -34.92 16.33 10.28
N THR A 341 -33.87 15.52 10.21
CA THR A 341 -33.09 15.28 9.00
C THR A 341 -33.83 14.27 8.15
N TRP A 342 -34.13 14.63 6.90
CA TRP A 342 -34.26 13.71 5.77
C TRP A 342 -33.45 14.28 4.62
#